data_AF-A0AAN6V5W7-F1
#
_entry.id   AF-A0AAN6V5W7-F1
#
_cell.length_a   1.000
_cell.length_b   1.000
_cell.length_c   1.000
_cell.angle_alpha   90.00
_cell.angle_beta   90.00
_cell.angle_gamma   90.00
#
_symmetry.space_group_name_H-M   'P 1'
#
loop_
_entity.id
_entity.type
_entity.pdbx_description
1 polymer ?
#
loop_
_entity_poly.entity_id
_entity_poly.type
_entity_poly.pdbx_seq_one_letter_code
_entity_poly.pdbx_strand_id
1 'polypeptide(L)'
;MANPIPLKSQANYHRLSSLMRNGPDLAIFRRFGELNLMSLLSLQAEILQLESDYLSQLSRIGSPEKQGLRLLQAWLRDSKGGKNFLDGVEAETWTDPEESNYISLGPPPPEKDIFSSFLRDVLLRIFHVFCGERFKMGRVVDEESGIRSYDDSRIDKASSLITVILASVLPVLAIFVLNSLSTTNARIGTIVGFTAAFATILAIFSSAKRAEIFAATAT
;
A
#
# COMPACT_ATOMS: atom_id res chain seq x y z
N MET A 1 21.53 -33.85 6.06
CA MET A 1 21.64 -34.87 5.00
C MET A 1 22.45 -36.05 5.53
N ALA A 2 21.84 -37.22 5.69
CA ALA A 2 22.59 -38.42 6.03
C ALA A 2 23.51 -38.78 4.86
N ASN A 3 24.80 -39.05 5.13
CA ASN A 3 25.73 -39.50 4.10
C ASN A 3 25.18 -40.76 3.42
N PRO A 4 25.19 -40.85 2.07
CA PRO A 4 24.70 -42.03 1.39
C PRO A 4 25.51 -43.24 1.85
N ILE A 5 24.82 -44.27 2.34
CA ILE A 5 25.45 -45.52 2.76
C ILE A 5 26.15 -46.10 1.53
N PRO A 6 27.47 -46.30 1.55
CA PRO A 6 28.19 -46.80 0.40
C PRO A 6 27.69 -48.20 0.04
N LEU A 7 27.34 -48.39 -1.23
CA LEU A 7 26.92 -49.70 -1.73
C LEU A 7 28.08 -50.69 -1.57
N LYS A 8 27.87 -51.74 -0.78
CA LYS A 8 28.92 -52.73 -0.45
C LYS A 8 29.57 -53.39 -1.69
N SER A 9 28.83 -53.58 -2.79
CA SER A 9 29.37 -54.08 -4.08
C SER A 9 28.46 -53.73 -5.25
N GLN A 10 28.87 -52.76 -6.07
CA GLN A 10 28.10 -52.26 -7.22
C GLN A 10 27.80 -53.36 -8.27
N ALA A 11 28.71 -54.33 -8.44
CA ALA A 11 28.53 -55.47 -9.36
C ALA A 11 27.38 -56.41 -8.93
N ASN A 12 27.19 -56.61 -7.62
CA ASN A 12 26.12 -57.46 -7.10
C ASN A 12 24.74 -56.78 -7.21
N TYR A 13 24.68 -55.47 -7.01
CA TYR A 13 23.46 -54.69 -7.24
C TYR A 13 23.06 -54.68 -8.73
N HIS A 14 24.01 -54.61 -9.65
CA HIS A 14 23.74 -54.71 -11.08
C HIS A 14 23.19 -56.10 -11.48
N ARG A 15 23.70 -57.18 -10.87
CA ARG A 15 23.15 -58.53 -11.08
C ARG A 15 21.73 -58.65 -10.53
N LEU A 16 21.48 -58.11 -9.33
CA LEU A 16 20.16 -58.10 -8.72
C LEU A 16 19.15 -57.27 -9.53
N SER A 17 19.54 -56.10 -10.03
CA SER A 17 18.68 -55.27 -10.87
C SER A 17 18.37 -55.93 -12.21
N SER A 18 19.34 -56.61 -12.82
CA SER A 18 19.12 -57.41 -14.04
C SER A 18 18.15 -58.57 -13.80
N LEU A 19 18.25 -59.24 -12.65
CA LEU A 19 17.33 -60.31 -12.25
C LEU A 19 15.90 -59.78 -12.05
N MET A 20 15.74 -58.69 -11.30
CA MET A 20 14.43 -58.07 -11.05
C MET A 20 13.81 -57.48 -12.33
N ARG A 21 14.65 -57.04 -13.29
CA ARG A 21 14.18 -56.57 -14.61
C ARG A 21 13.65 -57.70 -15.48
N ASN A 22 14.32 -58.87 -15.46
CA ASN A 22 13.95 -60.02 -16.27
C ASN A 22 12.83 -60.88 -15.64
N GLY A 23 12.62 -60.76 -14.32
CA GLY A 23 11.54 -61.39 -13.56
C GLY A 23 10.81 -60.35 -12.72
N PRO A 24 9.86 -59.58 -13.28
CA PRO A 24 9.18 -58.48 -12.58
C PRO A 24 8.43 -58.93 -11.32
N ASP A 25 7.99 -60.19 -11.25
CA ASP A 25 7.36 -60.78 -10.06
C ASP A 25 8.32 -60.91 -8.87
N LEU A 26 9.63 -60.85 -9.12
CA LEU A 26 10.70 -60.90 -8.12
C LEU A 26 11.18 -59.50 -7.71
N ALA A 27 10.66 -58.43 -8.33
CA ALA A 27 10.97 -57.03 -8.02
C ALA A 27 10.20 -56.57 -6.77
N ILE A 28 10.52 -57.19 -5.63
CA ILE A 28 9.86 -56.94 -4.35
C ILE A 28 10.69 -55.94 -3.55
N PHE A 29 10.06 -54.82 -3.19
CA PHE A 29 10.68 -53.77 -2.38
C PHE A 29 9.93 -53.62 -1.06
N ARG A 30 10.66 -53.26 0.00
CA ARG A 30 10.04 -52.94 1.29
C ARG A 30 9.30 -51.61 1.16
N ARG A 31 8.04 -51.56 1.61
CA ARG A 31 7.16 -50.38 1.51
C ARG A 31 7.68 -49.13 2.24
N PHE A 32 8.64 -49.28 3.17
CA PHE A 32 9.22 -48.22 4.01
C PHE A 32 8.22 -47.13 4.43
N GLY A 33 7.05 -47.52 4.93
CA GLY A 33 5.94 -46.59 5.18
C GLY A 33 6.34 -45.42 6.07
N GLU A 34 7.02 -45.69 7.18
CA GLU A 34 7.48 -44.67 8.13
C GLU A 34 8.50 -43.70 7.52
N LEU A 35 9.49 -44.19 6.77
CA LEU A 35 10.48 -43.31 6.12
C LEU A 35 9.87 -42.48 5.00
N ASN A 36 8.95 -43.05 4.22
CA ASN A 36 8.22 -42.32 3.19
C ASN A 36 7.34 -41.23 3.82
N LEU A 37 6.66 -41.54 4.94
CA LEU A 37 5.90 -40.57 5.72
C LEU A 37 6.80 -39.47 6.29
N MET A 38 7.95 -39.83 6.86
CA MET A 38 8.92 -38.87 7.38
C MET A 38 9.43 -37.93 6.27
N SER A 39 9.70 -38.47 5.08
CA SER A 39 10.10 -37.66 3.92
C SER A 39 8.99 -36.71 3.49
N LEU A 40 7.73 -37.14 3.49
CA LEU A 40 6.59 -36.27 3.15
C LEU A 40 6.39 -35.18 4.19
N LEU A 41 6.42 -35.51 5.48
CA LEU A 41 6.31 -34.56 6.58
C LEU A 41 7.47 -33.55 6.57
N SER A 42 8.69 -33.99 6.24
CA SER A 42 9.85 -33.13 6.05
C SER A 42 9.63 -32.12 4.92
N LEU A 43 9.13 -32.57 3.76
CA LEU A 43 8.83 -31.68 2.63
C LEU A 43 7.71 -30.70 2.97
N GLN A 44 6.69 -31.14 3.70
CA GLN A 44 5.63 -30.24 4.18
C GLN A 44 6.16 -29.16 5.12
N ALA A 45 7.04 -29.53 6.07
CA ALA A 45 7.66 -28.57 6.97
C ALA A 45 8.53 -27.54 6.22
N GLU A 46 9.25 -27.98 5.18
CA GLU A 46 10.02 -27.10 4.31
C GLU A 46 9.14 -26.11 3.54
N ILE A 47 8.01 -26.57 2.98
CA ILE A 47 7.04 -25.71 2.30
C ILE A 47 6.48 -24.66 3.26
N LEU A 48 6.10 -25.05 4.48
CA LEU A 48 5.59 -24.13 5.50
C LEU A 48 6.63 -23.10 5.93
N GLN A 49 7.90 -23.50 6.01
CA GLN A 49 8.99 -22.57 6.32
C GLN A 49 9.19 -21.55 5.20
N LEU A 50 9.16 -22.00 3.94
CA LEU A 50 9.27 -21.12 2.78
C LEU A 50 8.10 -20.13 2.71
N GLU A 51 6.88 -20.60 2.99
CA GLU A 51 5.69 -19.75 3.06
C GLU A 51 5.85 -18.67 4.14
N SER A 52 6.27 -19.05 5.34
CA SER A 52 6.50 -18.10 6.44
C SER A 52 7.60 -17.10 6.10
N ASP A 53 8.69 -17.52 5.47
CA ASP A 53 9.77 -16.63 5.07
C ASP A 53 9.28 -15.65 4.00
N TYR A 54 8.53 -16.13 3.01
CA TYR A 54 7.94 -15.29 1.97
C TYR A 54 6.97 -14.25 2.53
N LEU A 55 6.07 -14.65 3.44
CA LEU A 55 5.15 -13.72 4.11
C LEU A 55 5.89 -12.69 4.96
N SER A 56 6.99 -13.08 5.62
CA SER A 56 7.83 -12.14 6.37
C SER A 56 8.49 -11.11 5.45
N GLN A 57 8.90 -11.51 4.24
CA GLN A 57 9.44 -10.60 3.24
C GLN A 57 8.34 -9.68 2.69
N LEU A 58 7.14 -10.21 2.43
CA LEU A 58 5.99 -9.43 1.98
C LEU A 58 5.48 -8.43 3.02
N SER A 59 5.62 -8.71 4.32
CA SER A 59 5.26 -7.75 5.37
C SER A 59 6.05 -6.43 5.30
N ARG A 60 7.20 -6.43 4.62
CA ARG A 60 8.01 -5.24 4.35
C ARG A 60 7.51 -4.43 3.14
N ILE A 61 6.68 -5.06 2.31
CA ILE A 61 6.12 -4.49 1.09
C ILE A 61 4.74 -3.93 1.47
N GLY A 62 4.55 -2.63 1.28
CA GLY A 62 3.31 -1.95 1.68
C GLY A 62 2.12 -2.41 0.85
N SER A 63 0.93 -2.41 1.47
CA SER A 63 -0.34 -2.53 0.76
C SER A 63 -0.44 -1.42 -0.30
N PRO A 64 -0.97 -1.71 -1.51
CA PRO A 64 -1.13 -0.70 -2.54
C PRO A 64 -2.00 0.46 -2.07
N GLU A 65 -1.65 1.67 -2.51
CA GLU A 65 -2.54 2.82 -2.38
C GLU A 65 -3.82 2.53 -3.17
N LYS A 66 -4.99 2.74 -2.53
CA LYS A 66 -6.33 2.55 -3.11
C LYS A 66 -6.50 3.15 -4.51
N GLN A 67 -5.83 4.28 -4.75
CA GLN A 67 -5.88 4.99 -6.03
C GLN A 67 -5.09 4.24 -7.11
N GLY A 68 -3.95 3.64 -6.78
CA GLY A 68 -3.14 2.83 -7.69
C GLY A 68 -3.89 1.59 -8.18
N LEU A 69 -4.53 0.85 -7.28
CA LEU A 69 -5.30 -0.35 -7.66
C LEU A 69 -6.48 0.01 -8.60
N ARG A 70 -7.20 1.09 -8.29
CA ARG A 70 -8.30 1.57 -9.15
C ARG A 70 -7.83 2.03 -10.52
N LEU A 71 -6.68 2.70 -10.59
CA LEU A 71 -6.09 3.11 -11.87
C LEU A 71 -5.67 1.89 -12.71
N LEU A 72 -5.09 0.87 -12.09
CA LEU A 72 -4.74 -0.38 -12.78
C LEU A 72 -5.98 -1.10 -13.31
N GLN A 73 -7.02 -1.25 -12.49
CA GLN A 73 -8.30 -1.84 -12.91
C GLN A 73 -8.94 -1.04 -14.05
N ALA A 74 -8.89 0.29 -14.00
CA ALA A 74 -9.41 1.17 -15.05
C ALA A 74 -8.61 1.03 -16.35
N TRP A 75 -7.29 0.96 -16.28
CA TRP A 75 -6.42 0.75 -17.45
C TRP A 75 -6.63 -0.62 -18.10
N LEU A 76 -6.78 -1.69 -17.30
CA LEU A 76 -7.05 -3.04 -17.81
C LEU A 76 -8.36 -3.10 -18.61
N ARG A 77 -9.39 -2.38 -18.14
CA ARG A 77 -10.70 -2.31 -18.79
C ARG A 77 -10.77 -1.35 -19.96
N ASP A 78 -9.86 -0.40 -20.05
CA ASP A 78 -9.88 0.61 -21.10
C ASP A 78 -9.53 0.00 -22.46
N SER A 79 -10.34 0.35 -23.47
CA SER A 79 -10.20 -0.12 -24.86
C SER A 79 -8.90 0.33 -25.53
N LYS A 80 -8.30 1.41 -25.03
CA LYS A 80 -7.01 1.96 -25.45
C LYS A 80 -5.86 1.61 -24.50
N GLY A 81 -6.17 0.95 -23.40
CA GLY A 81 -5.20 0.38 -22.46
C GLY A 81 -5.09 -1.13 -22.65
N GLY A 82 -5.33 -1.89 -21.58
CA GLY A 82 -5.25 -3.36 -21.58
C GLY A 82 -6.30 -4.05 -22.45
N LYS A 83 -7.39 -3.36 -22.85
CA LYS A 83 -8.43 -3.89 -23.74
C LYS A 83 -9.01 -5.23 -23.27
N ASN A 84 -9.07 -5.45 -21.95
CA ASN A 84 -9.46 -6.73 -21.34
C ASN A 84 -8.73 -7.93 -21.95
N PHE A 85 -7.41 -7.83 -22.19
CA PHE A 85 -6.63 -8.95 -22.74
C PHE A 85 -6.61 -10.17 -21.81
N LEU A 86 -6.83 -9.95 -20.50
CA LEU A 86 -6.99 -11.00 -19.49
C LEU A 86 -8.41 -11.58 -19.60
N ASP A 87 -8.52 -12.90 -19.72
CA ASP A 87 -9.78 -13.62 -19.86
C ASP A 87 -9.87 -14.79 -18.85
N GLY A 88 -11.09 -15.28 -18.61
CA GLY A 88 -11.36 -16.35 -17.67
C GLY A 88 -10.92 -16.01 -16.24
N VAL A 89 -10.17 -16.92 -15.62
CA VAL A 89 -9.71 -16.78 -14.21
C VAL A 89 -8.71 -15.63 -14.05
N GLU A 90 -7.95 -15.30 -15.11
CA GLU A 90 -6.94 -14.24 -15.04
C GLU A 90 -7.57 -12.85 -14.94
N ALA A 91 -8.79 -12.67 -15.47
CA ALA A 91 -9.56 -11.43 -15.35
C ALA A 91 -9.96 -11.13 -13.90
N GLU A 92 -10.04 -12.15 -13.04
CA GLU A 92 -10.45 -12.01 -11.64
C GLU A 92 -9.28 -11.64 -10.70
N THR A 93 -8.05 -11.72 -11.19
CA THR A 93 -6.81 -11.55 -10.41
C THR A 93 -6.75 -10.24 -9.63
N TRP A 94 -7.36 -9.16 -10.14
CA TRP A 94 -7.39 -7.84 -9.49
C TRP A 94 -8.79 -7.37 -9.11
N THR A 95 -9.76 -8.28 -8.93
CA THR A 95 -11.14 -7.95 -8.52
C THR A 95 -11.50 -8.32 -7.09
N ASP A 96 -10.57 -8.89 -6.34
CA ASP A 96 -10.75 -9.19 -4.91
C ASP A 96 -11.18 -7.91 -4.16
N PRO A 97 -12.32 -7.94 -3.42
CA PRO A 97 -12.74 -6.83 -2.57
C PRO A 97 -11.79 -6.53 -1.41
N GLU A 98 -10.95 -7.49 -1.01
CA GLU A 98 -10.05 -7.35 0.12
C GLU A 98 -8.68 -6.83 -0.32
N GLU A 99 -8.47 -5.52 -0.11
CA GLU A 99 -7.28 -4.80 -0.57
C GLU A 99 -5.97 -5.30 0.05
N SER A 100 -6.03 -5.93 1.23
CA SER A 100 -4.88 -6.52 1.92
C SER A 100 -4.30 -7.74 1.20
N ASN A 101 -5.03 -8.31 0.24
CA ASN A 101 -4.55 -9.43 -0.57
C ASN A 101 -3.60 -8.97 -1.70
N TYR A 102 -3.43 -7.65 -1.88
CA TYR A 102 -2.52 -7.08 -2.85
C TYR A 102 -1.28 -6.49 -2.20
N ILE A 103 -0.17 -6.54 -2.93
CA ILE A 103 1.10 -5.96 -2.53
C ILE A 103 1.52 -4.89 -3.53
N SER A 104 2.20 -3.84 -3.04
CA SER A 104 2.77 -2.81 -3.92
C SER A 104 4.27 -2.69 -3.73
N LEU A 105 5.01 -2.80 -4.84
CA LEU A 105 6.47 -2.64 -4.85
C LEU A 105 6.93 -1.19 -4.63
N GLY A 106 5.99 -0.23 -4.61
CA GLY A 106 6.26 1.16 -4.31
C GLY A 106 6.55 1.35 -2.81
N PRO A 107 7.29 2.40 -2.42
CA PRO A 107 7.36 2.77 -1.02
C PRO A 107 5.93 2.96 -0.48
N PRO A 108 5.63 2.48 0.74
CA PRO A 108 4.33 2.72 1.34
C PRO A 108 4.04 4.23 1.29
N PRO A 109 2.83 4.64 0.89
CA PRO A 109 2.49 6.05 0.84
C PRO A 109 2.79 6.65 2.22
N PRO A 110 3.46 7.82 2.29
CA PRO A 110 3.78 8.44 3.56
C PRO A 110 2.49 8.57 4.37
N GLU A 111 2.54 8.18 5.64
CA GLU A 111 1.41 8.25 6.57
C GLU A 111 0.79 9.65 6.46
N LYS A 112 -0.39 9.72 5.84
CA LYS A 112 -1.04 11.00 5.51
C LYS A 112 -1.61 11.55 6.81
N ASP A 113 -0.79 12.34 7.52
CA ASP A 113 -1.18 13.06 8.73
C ASP A 113 -2.55 13.74 8.54
N ILE A 114 -3.46 13.56 9.50
CA ILE A 114 -4.83 14.13 9.50
C ILE A 114 -4.83 15.66 9.28
N PHE A 115 -3.77 16.33 9.73
CA PHE A 115 -3.57 17.76 9.50
C PHE A 115 -3.32 18.07 8.03
N SER A 116 -2.52 17.25 7.35
CA SER A 116 -2.23 17.39 5.92
C SER A 116 -3.47 17.15 5.08
N SER A 117 -4.35 16.20 5.45
CA SER A 117 -5.60 15.98 4.74
C SER A 117 -6.61 17.11 4.95
N PHE A 118 -6.76 17.63 6.16
CA PHE A 118 -7.62 18.79 6.43
C PHE A 118 -7.14 20.05 5.70
N LEU A 119 -5.85 20.36 5.78
CA LEU A 119 -5.29 21.48 5.04
C LEU A 119 -5.55 21.29 3.55
N ARG A 120 -5.30 20.09 3.01
CA ARG A 120 -5.58 19.79 1.61
C ARG A 120 -7.05 20.02 1.26
N ASP A 121 -8.02 19.61 2.07
CA ASP A 121 -9.44 19.80 1.78
C ASP A 121 -9.87 21.28 1.82
N VAL A 122 -9.38 22.04 2.80
CA VAL A 122 -9.60 23.50 2.87
C VAL A 122 -8.96 24.19 1.68
N LEU A 123 -7.73 23.80 1.33
CA LEU A 123 -6.99 24.37 0.21
C LEU A 123 -7.61 23.99 -1.13
N LEU A 124 -8.03 22.75 -1.33
CA LEU A 124 -8.73 22.30 -2.53
C LEU A 124 -10.06 23.02 -2.71
N ARG A 125 -10.78 23.31 -1.61
CA ARG A 125 -12.01 24.11 -1.65
C ARG A 125 -11.73 25.55 -2.07
N ILE A 126 -10.72 26.19 -1.48
CA ILE A 126 -10.31 27.55 -1.88
C ILE A 126 -9.85 27.56 -3.33
N PHE A 127 -9.07 26.56 -3.76
CA PHE A 127 -8.57 26.42 -5.11
C PHE A 127 -9.69 26.21 -6.13
N HIS A 128 -10.68 25.37 -5.85
CA HIS A 128 -11.84 25.20 -6.72
C HIS A 128 -12.66 26.49 -6.84
N VAL A 129 -12.83 27.23 -5.74
CA VAL A 129 -13.57 28.50 -5.75
C VAL A 129 -12.81 29.61 -6.47
N PHE A 130 -11.48 29.66 -6.36
CA PHE A 130 -10.67 30.76 -6.88
C PHE A 130 -10.05 30.50 -8.26
N CYS A 131 -9.78 29.23 -8.61
CA CYS A 131 -9.01 28.83 -9.78
C CYS A 131 -9.67 27.72 -10.62
N GLY A 132 -10.90 27.33 -10.28
CA GLY A 132 -11.60 26.13 -10.76
C GLY A 132 -11.77 25.95 -12.27
N GLU A 133 -11.55 26.98 -13.09
CA GLU A 133 -11.62 26.87 -14.56
C GLU A 133 -10.28 27.07 -15.30
N ARG A 134 -9.24 27.62 -14.65
CA ARG A 134 -8.05 28.10 -15.39
C ARG A 134 -6.88 27.11 -15.47
N PHE A 135 -6.79 26.15 -14.56
CA PHE A 135 -5.66 25.23 -14.49
C PHE A 135 -6.09 23.78 -14.76
N LYS A 136 -6.18 23.41 -16.04
CA LYS A 136 -6.19 21.99 -16.47
C LYS A 136 -4.79 21.39 -16.29
N MET A 137 -4.42 21.06 -15.05
CA MET A 137 -3.08 20.60 -14.71
C MET A 137 -3.02 19.07 -14.69
N GLY A 138 -2.43 18.49 -15.73
CA GLY A 138 -2.09 17.07 -15.82
C GLY A 138 -1.11 16.86 -16.96
N ARG A 139 -0.07 16.04 -16.76
CA ARG A 139 0.81 15.60 -17.85
C ARG A 139 0.33 14.23 -18.33
N VAL A 140 0.31 14.06 -19.65
CA VAL A 140 -0.17 12.85 -20.30
C VAL A 140 0.86 11.74 -20.06
N VAL A 141 0.47 10.70 -19.34
CA VAL A 141 1.33 9.52 -19.10
C VAL A 141 1.22 8.52 -20.24
N ASP A 142 0.08 8.52 -20.94
CA ASP A 142 -0.11 7.82 -22.19
C ASP A 142 -1.09 8.61 -23.10
N GLU A 143 -0.64 8.96 -24.31
CA GLU A 143 -1.39 9.80 -25.27
C GLU A 143 -2.58 9.05 -25.89
N GLU A 144 -2.55 7.71 -25.91
CA GLU A 144 -3.65 6.91 -26.45
C GLU A 144 -4.82 6.79 -25.46
N SER A 145 -4.60 6.33 -24.22
CA SER A 145 -5.65 6.10 -23.22
C SER A 145 -6.17 7.35 -22.50
N GLY A 146 -5.41 8.46 -22.52
CA GLY A 146 -5.82 9.71 -21.85
C GLY A 146 -5.80 9.64 -20.32
N ILE A 147 -5.22 8.58 -19.74
CA ILE A 147 -5.07 8.42 -18.30
C ILE A 147 -4.00 9.41 -17.80
N ARG A 148 -4.41 10.29 -16.88
CA ARG A 148 -3.55 11.28 -16.23
C ARG A 148 -3.01 10.67 -14.95
N SER A 149 -1.73 10.30 -14.93
CA SER A 149 -1.05 10.08 -13.66
C SER A 149 -0.59 11.43 -13.10
N TYR A 150 -1.00 11.68 -11.87
CA TYR A 150 -0.69 12.90 -11.16
C TYR A 150 0.69 12.74 -10.52
N ASP A 151 1.65 13.54 -10.98
CA ASP A 151 2.98 13.61 -10.39
C ASP A 151 2.85 14.25 -8.99
N ASP A 152 2.87 13.42 -7.95
CA ASP A 152 2.74 13.83 -6.54
C ASP A 152 3.72 14.95 -6.20
N SER A 153 4.90 15.00 -6.83
CA SER A 153 5.87 16.07 -6.60
C SER A 153 5.37 17.48 -6.97
N ARG A 154 4.45 17.57 -7.96
CA ARG A 154 3.86 18.86 -8.38
C ARG A 154 2.67 19.22 -7.52
N ILE A 155 1.93 18.21 -7.05
CA ILE A 155 0.85 18.40 -6.08
C ILE A 155 1.44 18.88 -4.75
N ASP A 156 2.56 18.31 -4.30
CA ASP A 156 3.25 18.72 -3.08
C ASP A 156 3.85 20.12 -3.21
N LYS A 157 4.40 20.47 -4.38
CA LYS A 157 4.89 21.84 -4.64
C LYS A 157 3.76 22.87 -4.70
N ALA A 158 2.64 22.53 -5.32
CA ALA A 158 1.45 23.40 -5.33
C ALA A 158 0.87 23.55 -3.92
N SER A 159 0.76 22.45 -3.17
CA SER A 159 0.23 22.44 -1.81
C SER A 159 1.12 23.23 -0.85
N SER A 160 2.44 23.11 -0.96
CA SER A 160 3.39 23.89 -0.15
C SER A 160 3.34 25.39 -0.50
N LEU A 161 3.28 25.76 -1.77
CA LEU A 161 3.16 27.16 -2.19
C LEU A 161 1.85 27.78 -1.68
N ILE A 162 0.75 27.04 -1.75
CA ILE A 162 -0.54 27.49 -1.22
C ILE A 162 -0.52 27.56 0.32
N THR A 163 0.13 26.60 0.98
CA THR A 163 0.29 26.61 2.45
C THR A 163 1.06 27.86 2.88
N VAL A 164 2.11 28.24 2.14
CA VAL A 164 2.87 29.48 2.40
C VAL A 164 1.99 30.73 2.19
N ILE A 165 1.15 30.75 1.15
CA ILE A 165 0.19 31.85 0.92
C ILE A 165 -0.82 31.92 2.07
N LEU A 166 -1.43 30.81 2.46
CA LEU A 166 -2.42 30.80 3.53
C LEU A 166 -1.79 31.19 4.88
N ALA A 167 -0.59 30.68 5.17
CA ALA A 167 0.18 31.00 6.37
C ALA A 167 0.58 32.48 6.44
N SER A 168 0.77 33.15 5.30
CA SER A 168 1.07 34.59 5.24
C SER A 168 -0.18 35.48 5.23
N VAL A 169 -1.27 35.01 4.64
CA VAL A 169 -2.55 35.74 4.55
C VAL A 169 -3.31 35.73 5.88
N LEU A 170 -3.25 34.63 6.64
CA LEU A 170 -3.97 34.47 7.90
C LEU A 170 -3.56 35.53 8.97
N PRO A 171 -2.27 35.80 9.21
CA PRO A 171 -1.84 36.90 10.10
C PRO A 171 -2.27 38.28 9.60
N VAL A 172 -2.20 38.54 8.30
CA VAL A 172 -2.57 39.85 7.71
C VAL A 172 -4.08 40.10 7.85
N LEU A 173 -4.91 39.08 7.58
CA LEU A 173 -6.35 39.13 7.82
C LEU A 173 -6.68 39.38 9.30
N ALA A 174 -5.98 38.69 10.21
CA ALA A 174 -6.18 38.88 11.64
C ALA A 174 -5.87 40.33 12.07
N ILE A 175 -4.78 40.92 11.57
CA ILE A 175 -4.42 42.33 11.83
C ILE A 175 -5.45 43.28 11.23
N PHE A 176 -5.91 43.01 10.00
CA PHE A 176 -6.91 43.84 9.31
C PHE A 176 -8.25 43.88 10.04
N VAL A 177 -8.74 42.73 10.51
CA VAL A 177 -9.97 42.62 11.31
C VAL A 177 -9.80 43.36 12.64
N LEU A 178 -8.64 43.21 13.29
CA LEU A 178 -8.34 43.92 14.54
C LEU A 178 -8.31 45.45 14.36
N ASN A 179 -7.82 45.93 13.21
CA ASN A 179 -7.68 47.35 12.92
C ASN A 179 -9.00 48.00 12.44
N SER A 180 -9.94 47.20 11.93
CA SER A 180 -11.28 47.69 11.57
C SER A 180 -12.15 47.99 12.81
N LEU A 181 -11.72 47.53 13.99
CA LEU A 181 -12.41 47.78 15.26
C LEU A 181 -11.80 49.01 15.96
N SER A 182 -12.54 50.11 15.96
CA SER A 182 -12.13 51.37 16.58
C SER A 182 -12.21 51.36 18.11
N THR A 183 -13.00 50.45 18.70
CA THR A 183 -13.21 50.39 20.16
C THR A 183 -12.28 49.38 20.82
N THR A 184 -11.62 49.81 21.91
CA THR A 184 -10.67 48.99 22.67
C THR A 184 -11.30 47.69 23.19
N ASN A 185 -12.57 47.75 23.63
CA ASN A 185 -13.28 46.58 24.14
C ASN A 185 -13.57 45.55 23.04
N ALA A 186 -13.96 45.98 21.83
CA ALA A 186 -14.17 45.07 20.71
C ALA A 186 -12.85 44.45 20.24
N ARG A 187 -11.76 45.23 20.27
CA ARG A 187 -10.42 44.75 19.94
C ARG A 187 -9.98 43.61 20.88
N ILE A 188 -10.12 43.80 22.19
CA ILE A 188 -9.78 42.77 23.19
C ILE A 188 -10.67 41.53 23.04
N GLY A 189 -11.99 41.71 22.89
CA GLY A 189 -12.92 40.59 22.69
C GLY A 189 -12.58 39.75 21.46
N THR A 190 -12.15 40.40 20.37
CA THR A 190 -11.77 39.73 19.12
C THR A 190 -10.46 38.95 19.27
N ILE A 191 -9.48 39.48 20.01
CA ILE A 191 -8.24 38.75 20.33
C ILE A 191 -8.57 37.47 21.10
N VAL A 192 -9.36 37.58 22.17
CA VAL A 192 -9.77 36.42 22.99
C VAL A 192 -10.54 35.40 22.15
N GLY A 193 -11.45 35.86 21.28
CA GLY A 193 -12.18 35.00 20.36
C GLY A 193 -11.28 34.24 19.40
N PHE A 194 -10.32 34.91 18.75
CA PHE A 194 -9.37 34.25 17.86
C PHE A 194 -8.43 33.29 18.60
N THR A 195 -7.96 33.64 19.80
CA THR A 195 -7.14 32.75 20.62
C THR A 195 -7.90 31.50 21.04
N ALA A 196 -9.17 31.64 21.44
CA ALA A 196 -10.02 30.49 21.77
C ALA A 196 -10.27 29.60 20.55
N ALA A 197 -10.63 30.18 19.40
CA ALA A 197 -10.85 29.43 18.17
C ALA A 197 -9.57 28.68 17.72
N PHE A 198 -8.41 29.35 17.77
CA PHE A 198 -7.12 28.73 17.44
C PHE A 198 -6.80 27.57 18.39
N ALA A 199 -7.03 27.74 19.69
CA ALA A 199 -6.84 26.67 20.68
C ALA A 199 -7.80 25.50 20.46
N THR A 200 -9.06 25.75 20.11
CA THR A 200 -10.04 24.69 19.77
C THR A 200 -9.62 23.92 18.53
N ILE A 201 -9.19 24.62 17.48
CA ILE A 201 -8.64 24.02 16.25
C ILE A 201 -7.44 23.13 16.60
N LEU A 202 -6.45 23.65 17.33
CA LEU A 202 -5.29 22.86 17.76
C LEU A 202 -5.68 21.68 18.65
N ALA A 203 -6.66 21.82 19.54
CA ALA A 203 -7.10 20.75 20.42
C ALA A 203 -7.78 19.61 19.64
N ILE A 204 -8.61 19.93 18.65
CA ILE A 204 -9.24 18.94 17.77
C ILE A 204 -8.16 18.19 16.96
N PHE A 205 -7.24 18.92 16.34
CA PHE A 205 -6.18 18.29 15.53
C PHE A 205 -5.13 17.54 16.36
N SER A 206 -4.80 18.02 17.56
CA SER A 206 -3.87 17.34 18.47
C SER A 206 -4.49 16.10 19.12
N SER A 207 -5.80 16.13 19.42
CA SER A 207 -6.52 14.96 19.96
C SER A 207 -6.63 13.84 18.92
N ALA A 208 -6.70 14.16 17.63
CA ALA A 208 -6.79 13.16 16.57
C ALA A 208 -5.51 12.31 16.46
N LYS A 209 -4.31 12.91 16.58
CA LYS A 209 -3.04 12.15 16.72
C LYS A 209 -3.01 11.27 17.98
N ARG A 210 -3.57 11.75 19.10
CA ARG A 210 -3.68 10.93 20.32
C ARG A 210 -4.63 9.75 20.13
N ALA A 211 -5.76 9.94 19.44
CA ALA A 211 -6.74 8.89 19.17
C ALA A 211 -6.16 7.76 18.30
N GLU A 212 -5.33 8.08 17.31
CA GLU A 212 -4.62 7.08 16.49
C GLU A 212 -3.59 6.28 17.32
N ILE A 213 -2.87 6.93 18.23
CA ILE A 213 -1.95 6.24 19.16
C ILE A 213 -2.71 5.26 20.06
N PHE A 214 -3.90 5.65 20.55
CA PHE A 214 -4.76 4.76 21.34
C PHE A 214 -5.34 3.61 20.51
N ALA A 215 -5.69 3.84 19.25
CA ALA A 215 -6.15 2.77 18.35
C ALA A 215 -5.03 1.78 18.03
N ALA A 216 -3.80 2.28 17.80
CA ALA A 216 -2.62 1.47 17.51
C ALA A 216 -2.09 0.68 18.73
N THR A 217 -2.48 1.07 19.95
CA THR A 217 -2.12 0.34 21.19
C THR A 217 -3.24 -0.55 21.72
N ALA A 218 -4.42 -0.53 21.08
CA ALA A 218 -5.58 -1.35 21.47
C ALA A 218 -5.60 -2.74 20.78
N THR A 219 -4.60 -3.06 19.97
CA THR A 219 -4.38 -4.39 19.34
C THR A 219 -3.19 -5.10 19.96
#